data_AF-A0A0F9GUN7-F1
#
_entry.id   AF-A0A0F9GUN7-F1
#
_cell.length_a   1.000
_cell.length_b   1.000
_cell.length_c   1.000
_cell.angle_alpha   90.00
_cell.angle_beta   90.00
_cell.angle_gamma   90.00
#
_symmetry.space_group_name_H-M   'P 1'
#
loop_
_entity.id
_entity.type
_entity.pdbx_description
1 polymer ?
#
loop_
_entity_poly.entity_id
_entity_poly.type
_entity_poly.pdbx_seq_one_letter_code
_entity_poly.pdbx_strand_id
1 'polypeptide(L)'
;MKAEWYAPKEIHFTKEQVLWVLQHLEYMAQGYWPSEHLESGYDYLGGPQSGVKRAYFETPTGVASELTARLTACGDDGMLLEFMVASKYDDMIWFEARLARYLHTTSEDIHSRITTALNYCCGSGRKMTSYKDYSASRKWYKKKGSQAVEPDSLSPLVSVKLLIACISTTVLHSPLISLPIA
;
A
#
# COMPACT_ATOMS: atom_id res chain seq x y z
N MET A 1 12.65 6.51 -2.40
CA MET A 1 13.51 5.40 -2.86
C MET A 1 13.43 4.33 -1.80
N LYS A 2 13.00 3.11 -2.15
CA LYS A 2 12.88 1.99 -1.22
C LYS A 2 14.27 1.41 -0.98
N ALA A 3 14.56 0.98 0.25
CA ALA A 3 15.68 0.08 0.47
C ALA A 3 15.43 -1.19 -0.34
N GLU A 4 16.44 -1.64 -1.08
CA GLU A 4 16.34 -2.82 -1.95
C GLU A 4 16.26 -4.11 -1.11
N TRP A 5 16.79 -4.06 0.10
CA TRP A 5 16.94 -5.21 0.98
C TRP A 5 16.88 -4.79 2.46
N TYR A 6 16.44 -5.71 3.33
CA TYR A 6 16.42 -5.52 4.78
C TYR A 6 17.05 -6.72 5.49
N ALA A 7 17.89 -6.46 6.51
CA ALA A 7 18.47 -7.52 7.31
C ALA A 7 17.44 -8.13 8.28
N PRO A 8 17.58 -9.41 8.68
CA PRO A 8 16.63 -10.07 9.59
C PRO A 8 16.39 -9.33 10.91
N LYS A 9 17.42 -8.68 11.45
CA LYS A 9 17.34 -7.94 12.72
C LYS A 9 16.68 -6.56 12.58
N GLU A 10 16.51 -6.06 11.37
CA GLU A 10 15.99 -4.72 11.08
C GLU A 10 14.48 -4.71 10.83
N ILE A 11 13.84 -5.87 10.72
CA ILE A 11 12.40 -5.95 10.49
C ILE A 11 11.63 -5.51 11.73
N HIS A 12 11.05 -4.32 11.62
CA HIS A 12 10.16 -3.70 12.60
C HIS A 12 8.73 -3.55 12.06
N PHE A 13 8.43 -4.15 10.90
CA PHE A 13 7.15 -4.04 10.20
C PHE A 13 6.77 -2.57 9.89
N THR A 14 7.73 -1.74 9.47
CA THR A 14 7.38 -0.45 8.84
C THR A 14 6.62 -0.68 7.53
N LYS A 15 5.94 0.34 6.98
CA LYS A 15 5.16 0.18 5.72
C LYS A 15 6.00 -0.38 4.58
N GLU A 16 7.21 0.14 4.42
CA GLU A 16 8.12 -0.28 3.36
C GLU A 16 8.60 -1.72 3.59
N GLN A 17 8.93 -2.07 4.83
CA GLN A 17 9.31 -3.42 5.21
C GLN A 17 8.16 -4.42 5.00
N VAL A 18 6.92 -4.07 5.35
CA VAL A 18 5.75 -4.93 5.11
C VAL A 18 5.56 -5.19 3.63
N LEU A 19 5.64 -4.14 2.79
CA LEU A 19 5.53 -4.31 1.33
C LEU A 19 6.67 -5.18 0.78
N TRP A 20 7.89 -5.01 1.29
CA TRP A 20 9.03 -5.85 0.91
C TRP A 20 8.86 -7.31 1.34
N VAL A 21 8.40 -7.56 2.57
CA VAL A 21 8.12 -8.93 3.06
C VAL A 21 6.99 -9.56 2.24
N LEU A 22 5.93 -8.81 1.91
CA LEU A 22 4.83 -9.31 1.07
C LEU A 22 5.32 -9.77 -0.31
N GLN A 23 6.27 -9.07 -0.91
CA GLN A 23 6.85 -9.46 -2.21
C GLN A 23 7.63 -10.79 -2.14
N HIS A 24 8.14 -11.16 -0.96
CA HIS A 24 8.97 -12.33 -0.74
C HIS A 24 8.29 -13.36 0.19
N LEU A 25 6.98 -13.23 0.42
CA LEU A 25 6.27 -13.95 1.47
C LEU A 25 6.40 -15.48 1.31
N GLU A 26 6.23 -15.97 0.08
CA GLU A 26 6.35 -17.40 -0.24
C GLU A 26 7.76 -17.94 0.01
N TYR A 27 8.79 -17.15 -0.30
CA TYR A 27 10.19 -17.53 -0.12
C TYR A 27 10.57 -17.58 1.37
N MET A 28 10.10 -16.59 2.14
CA MET A 28 10.30 -16.53 3.59
C MET A 28 9.52 -17.62 4.33
N ALA A 29 8.33 -17.99 3.85
CA ALA A 29 7.55 -19.10 4.39
C ALA A 29 8.30 -20.44 4.27
N GLN A 30 9.10 -20.63 3.22
CA GLN A 30 9.97 -21.79 3.03
C GLN A 30 11.25 -21.75 3.89
N GLY A 31 11.45 -20.68 4.67
CA GLY A 31 12.61 -20.54 5.55
C GLY A 31 13.82 -19.88 4.89
N TYR A 32 13.67 -19.30 3.70
CA TYR A 32 14.74 -18.59 3.01
C TYR A 32 14.61 -17.07 3.18
N TRP A 33 15.69 -16.42 3.61
CA TRP A 33 15.76 -14.97 3.57
C TRP A 33 16.22 -14.52 2.18
N PRO A 34 15.57 -13.52 1.54
CA PRO A 34 16.03 -12.99 0.25
C PRO A 34 17.50 -12.57 0.34
N SER A 35 18.31 -12.96 -0.65
CA SER A 35 19.73 -12.56 -0.71
C SER A 35 19.83 -11.07 -1.04
N GLU A 36 20.81 -10.40 -0.47
CA GLU A 36 21.19 -9.06 -0.89
C GLU A 36 21.73 -9.13 -2.33
N HIS A 37 21.24 -8.29 -3.24
CA HIS A 37 21.63 -8.31 -4.67
C HIS A 37 23.08 -7.85 -4.91
N LEU A 38 23.88 -7.67 -3.86
CA LEU A 38 25.31 -7.48 -3.98
C LEU A 38 25.91 -8.82 -4.45
N GLU A 39 26.23 -8.88 -5.74
CA GLU A 39 27.04 -9.93 -6.37
C GLU A 39 28.27 -10.23 -5.51
N SER A 40 28.14 -11.17 -4.60
CA SER A 40 29.27 -11.78 -3.93
C SER A 40 29.13 -13.26 -4.21
N GLY A 41 29.99 -13.78 -5.09
CA GLY A 41 30.10 -15.20 -5.42
C GLY A 41 30.62 -16.04 -4.26
N TYR A 42 30.19 -15.73 -3.03
CA TYR A 42 30.52 -16.42 -1.81
C TYR A 42 29.22 -16.85 -1.11
N ASP A 43 29.00 -18.16 -1.09
CA ASP A 43 28.02 -18.78 -0.21
C ASP A 43 28.31 -18.35 1.24
N TYR A 44 27.31 -17.77 1.90
CA TYR A 44 27.44 -17.21 3.25
C TYR A 44 27.84 -18.30 4.26
N LEU A 45 29.15 -18.41 4.56
CA LEU A 45 29.69 -19.20 5.65
C LEU A 45 29.50 -18.42 6.95
N GLY A 46 28.45 -18.76 7.69
CA GLY A 46 27.94 -18.08 8.89
C GLY A 46 28.99 -17.34 9.74
N GLY A 47 28.77 -16.03 9.91
CA GLY A 47 29.50 -15.21 10.88
C GLY A 47 29.27 -15.65 12.33
N PRO A 48 30.10 -15.16 13.28
CA PRO A 48 30.06 -15.59 14.67
C PRO A 48 28.70 -15.32 15.32
N GLN A 49 27.92 -16.38 15.53
CA GLN A 49 26.66 -16.32 16.25
C GLN A 49 26.94 -16.26 17.76
N SER A 50 27.00 -15.05 18.29
CA SER A 50 26.86 -14.81 19.73
C SER A 50 25.37 -14.90 20.09
N GLY A 51 24.98 -15.97 20.78
CA GLY A 51 23.62 -16.18 21.28
C GLY A 51 23.00 -17.53 20.90
N VAL A 52 21.96 -17.91 21.64
CA VAL A 52 21.19 -19.17 21.52
C VAL A 52 21.13 -19.67 20.07
N LYS A 53 21.59 -20.92 19.84
CA LYS A 53 21.57 -21.56 18.51
C LYS A 53 20.13 -21.63 17.99
N ARG A 54 19.76 -20.69 17.13
CA ARG A 54 18.52 -20.72 16.35
C ARG A 54 18.82 -21.31 14.99
N ALA A 55 17.92 -22.14 14.47
CA ALA A 55 18.06 -22.62 13.10
C ALA A 55 17.89 -21.45 12.11
N TYR A 56 18.57 -21.52 10.97
CA TYR A 56 18.62 -20.44 9.99
C TYR A 56 17.22 -20.06 9.45
N PHE A 57 16.31 -21.03 9.37
CA PHE A 57 14.95 -20.85 8.86
C PHE A 57 13.99 -20.20 9.87
N GLU A 58 14.31 -20.22 11.18
CA GLU A 58 13.37 -19.77 12.22
C GLU A 58 12.97 -18.30 12.04
N THR A 59 13.93 -17.45 11.66
CA THR A 59 13.69 -16.01 11.52
C THR A 59 12.81 -15.68 10.30
N PRO A 60 13.13 -16.12 9.06
CA PRO A 60 12.25 -15.89 7.91
C PRO A 60 10.85 -16.51 8.11
N THR A 61 10.75 -17.75 8.59
CA THR A 61 9.44 -18.38 8.82
C THR A 61 8.65 -17.67 9.93
N GLY A 62 9.31 -17.20 10.98
CA GLY A 62 8.69 -16.40 12.04
C GLY A 62 8.11 -15.08 11.51
N VAL A 63 8.86 -14.35 10.69
CA VAL A 63 8.39 -13.10 10.06
C VAL A 63 7.23 -13.36 9.09
N ALA A 64 7.34 -14.41 8.26
CA ALA A 64 6.29 -14.78 7.31
C ALA A 64 4.99 -15.17 8.03
N SER A 65 5.06 -16.06 9.02
CA SER A 65 3.88 -16.51 9.79
C SER A 65 3.19 -15.37 10.55
N GLU A 66 3.96 -14.45 11.16
CA GLU A 66 3.45 -13.24 11.81
C GLU A 66 2.66 -12.38 10.80
N LEU A 67 3.22 -12.15 9.60
CA LEU A 67 2.56 -11.33 8.59
C LEU A 67 1.33 -12.03 7.99
N THR A 68 1.40 -13.33 7.69
CA THR A 68 0.25 -14.13 7.24
C THR A 68 -0.87 -14.11 8.27
N ALA A 69 -0.57 -14.19 9.57
CA ALA A 69 -1.58 -14.07 10.62
C ALA A 69 -2.26 -12.69 10.60
N ARG A 70 -1.49 -11.61 10.35
CA ARG A 70 -2.03 -10.25 10.23
C ARG A 70 -2.92 -10.09 8.99
N LEU A 71 -2.52 -10.64 7.84
CA LEU A 71 -3.30 -10.62 6.60
C LEU A 71 -4.60 -11.42 6.75
N THR A 72 -4.51 -12.61 7.34
CA THR A 72 -5.68 -13.47 7.63
C THR A 72 -6.68 -12.74 8.53
N ALA A 73 -6.20 -12.00 9.53
CA ALA A 73 -7.05 -11.19 10.40
C ALA A 73 -7.75 -10.03 9.66
N CYS A 74 -7.18 -9.53 8.56
CA CYS A 74 -7.79 -8.50 7.71
C CYS A 74 -8.92 -9.05 6.82
N GLY A 75 -8.98 -10.36 6.57
CA GLY A 75 -9.96 -10.98 5.66
C GLY A 75 -9.80 -10.48 4.22
N ASP A 76 -10.91 -10.09 3.58
CA ASP A 76 -10.93 -9.61 2.19
C ASP A 76 -9.97 -8.43 1.94
N ASP A 77 -9.80 -7.55 2.94
CA ASP A 77 -8.89 -6.40 2.82
C ASP A 77 -7.42 -6.84 2.78
N GLY A 78 -7.10 -7.97 3.43
CA GLY A 78 -5.79 -8.62 3.35
C GLY A 78 -5.53 -9.19 1.96
N MET A 79 -6.53 -9.86 1.37
CA MET A 79 -6.43 -10.38 0.00
C MET A 79 -6.23 -9.26 -1.04
N LEU A 80 -6.92 -8.12 -0.88
CA LEU A 80 -6.72 -6.96 -1.75
C LEU A 80 -5.28 -6.43 -1.67
N LEU A 81 -4.71 -6.41 -0.48
CA LEU A 81 -3.32 -5.98 -0.25
C LEU A 81 -2.32 -6.95 -0.90
N GLU A 82 -2.51 -8.26 -0.73
CA GLU A 82 -1.67 -9.27 -1.38
C GLU A 82 -1.74 -9.17 -2.91
N PHE A 83 -2.95 -9.06 -3.46
CA PHE A 83 -3.16 -8.96 -4.90
C PHE A 83 -2.49 -7.71 -5.48
N MET A 84 -2.58 -6.57 -4.78
CA MET A 84 -1.87 -5.34 -5.14
C MET A 84 -0.36 -5.57 -5.21
N VAL A 85 0.24 -6.20 -4.21
CA VAL A 85 1.69 -6.44 -4.19
C VAL A 85 2.11 -7.44 -5.28
N ALA A 86 1.35 -8.52 -5.47
CA ALA A 86 1.65 -9.55 -6.47
C ALA A 86 1.59 -9.02 -7.90
N SER A 87 0.70 -8.06 -8.16
CA SER A 87 0.48 -7.53 -9.50
C SER A 87 1.63 -6.70 -10.06
N LYS A 88 2.59 -6.26 -9.22
CA LYS A 88 3.74 -5.42 -9.60
C LYS A 88 3.38 -4.19 -10.45
N TYR A 89 2.14 -3.72 -10.40
CA TYR A 89 1.75 -2.53 -11.16
C TYR A 89 2.41 -1.29 -10.55
N ASP A 90 3.15 -0.57 -11.38
CA ASP A 90 3.64 0.77 -11.02
C ASP A 90 2.47 1.77 -10.90
N ASP A 91 1.37 1.52 -11.63
CA ASP A 91 0.18 2.36 -11.63
C ASP A 91 -0.91 1.81 -10.69
N MET A 92 -0.85 2.26 -9.44
CA MET A 92 -1.84 1.98 -8.41
C MET A 92 -3.24 2.50 -8.80
N ILE A 93 -3.33 3.64 -9.50
CA ILE A 93 -4.61 4.27 -9.85
C ILE A 93 -5.38 3.37 -10.81
N TRP A 94 -4.71 2.85 -11.84
CA TRP A 94 -5.34 1.95 -12.80
C TRP A 94 -5.80 0.64 -12.14
N PHE A 95 -4.98 0.08 -11.26
CA PHE A 95 -5.29 -1.14 -10.51
C PHE A 95 -6.55 -0.96 -9.65
N GLU A 96 -6.62 0.11 -8.86
CA GLU A 96 -7.78 0.41 -8.02
C GLU A 96 -9.05 0.65 -8.85
N ALA A 97 -8.95 1.42 -9.94
CA ALA A 97 -10.08 1.67 -10.84
C ALA A 97 -10.60 0.38 -11.51
N ARG A 98 -9.71 -0.59 -11.77
CA ARG A 98 -10.09 -1.89 -12.30
C ARG A 98 -10.80 -2.74 -11.25
N LEU A 99 -10.25 -2.85 -10.04
CA LEU A 99 -10.88 -3.58 -8.94
C LEU A 99 -12.23 -2.99 -8.54
N ALA A 100 -12.33 -1.66 -8.50
CA ALA A 100 -13.57 -0.94 -8.21
C ALA A 100 -14.70 -1.33 -9.15
N ARG A 101 -14.41 -1.48 -10.46
CA ARG A 101 -15.38 -1.93 -11.46
C ARG A 101 -15.83 -3.37 -11.23
N TYR A 102 -14.92 -4.28 -10.88
CA TYR A 102 -15.27 -5.68 -10.63
C TYR A 102 -16.04 -5.88 -9.32
N LEU A 103 -15.72 -5.11 -8.28
CA LEU A 103 -16.32 -5.22 -6.96
C LEU A 103 -17.53 -4.29 -6.76
N HIS A 104 -17.93 -3.56 -7.80
CA HIS A 104 -19.03 -2.58 -7.77
C HIS A 104 -18.91 -1.56 -6.62
N THR A 105 -17.69 -1.07 -6.38
CA THR A 105 -17.39 -0.05 -5.36
C THR A 105 -16.61 1.11 -5.97
N THR A 106 -16.24 2.11 -5.18
CA THR A 106 -15.44 3.25 -5.63
C THR A 106 -13.94 2.96 -5.49
N SER A 107 -13.13 3.59 -6.33
CA SER A 107 -11.65 3.48 -6.25
C SER A 107 -11.13 3.95 -4.88
N GLU A 108 -11.74 5.00 -4.32
CA GLU A 108 -11.39 5.55 -3.01
C GLU A 108 -11.65 4.55 -1.87
N ASP A 109 -12.71 3.75 -1.97
CA ASP A 109 -13.01 2.71 -0.99
C ASP A 109 -11.96 1.59 -1.06
N ILE A 110 -11.60 1.13 -2.27
CA ILE A 110 -10.52 0.14 -2.47
C ILE A 110 -9.19 0.67 -1.90
N HIS A 111 -8.82 1.89 -2.25
CA HIS A 111 -7.61 2.56 -1.74
C HIS A 111 -7.62 2.62 -0.20
N SER A 112 -8.76 3.00 0.38
CA SER A 112 -8.92 3.09 1.83
C SER A 112 -8.81 1.73 2.51
N ARG A 113 -9.37 0.68 1.92
CA ARG A 113 -9.31 -0.71 2.44
C ARG A 113 -7.88 -1.23 2.43
N ILE A 114 -7.19 -1.12 1.29
CA ILE A 114 -5.77 -1.51 1.15
C ILE A 114 -4.90 -0.74 2.16
N THR A 115 -5.07 0.58 2.23
CA THR A 115 -4.32 1.41 3.18
C THR A 115 -4.58 1.02 4.62
N THR A 116 -5.83 0.67 4.96
CA THR A 116 -6.20 0.25 6.32
C THR A 116 -5.59 -1.11 6.67
N ALA A 117 -5.66 -2.09 5.76
CA ALA A 117 -5.01 -3.39 5.92
C ALA A 117 -3.48 -3.26 6.06
N LEU A 118 -2.84 -2.44 5.22
CA LEU A 118 -1.40 -2.19 5.31
C LEU A 118 -1.02 -1.58 6.66
N ASN A 119 -1.74 -0.56 7.12
CA ASN A 119 -1.47 0.07 8.42
C ASN A 119 -1.65 -0.92 9.58
N TYR A 120 -2.64 -1.82 9.49
CA TYR A 120 -2.82 -2.89 10.48
C TYR A 120 -1.63 -3.86 10.47
N CYS A 121 -1.19 -4.28 9.28
CA CYS A 121 -0.04 -5.16 9.11
C CYS A 121 1.27 -4.53 9.60
N CYS A 122 1.39 -3.21 9.62
CA CYS A 122 2.54 -2.51 10.19
C CYS A 122 2.57 -2.51 11.74
N GLY A 123 1.50 -2.96 12.39
CA GLY A 123 1.38 -2.88 13.85
C GLY A 123 1.19 -1.44 14.39
N SER A 124 1.02 -0.45 13.52
CA SER A 124 0.80 0.94 13.92
C SER A 124 -0.53 1.08 14.67
N GLY A 125 -0.44 1.34 15.98
CA GLY A 125 -1.61 1.46 16.87
C GLY A 125 -2.24 0.12 17.29
N ARG A 126 -1.65 -1.02 16.95
CA ARG A 126 -2.10 -2.34 17.39
C ARG A 126 -1.45 -2.66 18.74
N LYS A 127 -2.14 -2.36 19.84
CA LYS A 127 -1.71 -2.83 21.17
C LYS A 127 -2.46 -4.07 21.66
N MET A 128 -3.68 -4.33 21.17
CA MET A 128 -4.47 -5.50 21.61
C MET A 128 -5.79 -5.77 20.83
N THR A 129 -6.10 -5.00 19.78
CA THR A 129 -7.44 -4.98 19.18
C THR A 129 -7.56 -5.87 17.94
N SER A 130 -8.78 -6.37 17.69
CA SER A 130 -9.11 -7.10 16.46
C SER A 130 -9.05 -6.14 15.26
N TYR A 131 -8.90 -6.68 14.04
CA TYR A 131 -8.97 -5.87 12.82
C TYR A 131 -10.30 -5.13 12.68
N LYS A 132 -11.39 -5.76 13.11
CA LYS A 132 -12.74 -5.15 13.12
C LYS A 132 -12.79 -3.89 13.97
N ASP A 133 -12.20 -3.93 15.18
CA ASP A 133 -12.15 -2.76 16.07
C ASP A 133 -11.20 -1.68 15.54
N TYR A 134 -10.08 -2.11 14.94
CA TYR A 134 -9.12 -1.22 14.31
C TYR A 134 -9.73 -0.42 13.14
N SER A 135 -10.41 -1.12 12.23
CA SER A 135 -11.07 -0.52 11.06
C SER A 135 -12.25 0.37 11.47
N ALA A 136 -13.04 -0.04 12.47
CA ALA A 136 -14.14 0.78 13.00
C ALA A 136 -13.64 2.10 13.60
N SER A 137 -12.54 2.06 14.36
CA SER A 137 -11.92 3.25 14.97
C SER A 137 -11.49 4.26 13.89
N ARG A 138 -10.89 3.80 12.79
CA ARG A 138 -10.51 4.65 11.65
C ARG A 138 -11.70 5.30 10.93
N LYS A 139 -12.79 4.55 10.72
CA LYS A 139 -14.02 5.09 10.11
C LYS A 139 -14.61 6.23 10.94
N TRP A 140 -14.55 6.10 12.27
CA TRP A 140 -14.99 7.16 13.19
C TRP A 140 -14.18 8.46 13.04
N TYR A 141 -12.84 8.37 12.95
CA TYR A 141 -12.00 9.55 12.73
C TYR A 141 -12.28 10.23 11.40
N LYS A 142 -12.51 9.47 10.32
CA LYS A 142 -12.92 10.06 9.03
C LYS A 142 -14.23 10.84 9.14
N LYS A 143 -15.24 10.25 9.77
CA LYS A 143 -16.55 10.90 9.98
C LYS A 143 -16.44 12.18 10.80
N LYS A 144 -15.67 12.19 11.89
CA LYS A 144 -15.44 13.40 12.70
C LYS A 144 -14.65 14.48 11.96
N GLY A 145 -13.64 14.09 11.17
CA GLY A 145 -12.89 15.03 10.34
C GLY A 145 -13.77 15.72 9.29
N SER A 146 -14.70 15.00 8.68
CA SER A 146 -15.67 15.57 7.73
C SER A 146 -16.70 16.48 8.38
N GLN A 147 -17.07 16.23 9.65
CA GLN A 147 -17.98 17.10 10.41
C GLN A 147 -17.30 18.34 11.01
N ALA A 148 -15.98 18.30 11.21
CA ALA A 148 -15.22 19.44 11.72
C ALA A 148 -14.96 20.53 10.66
N VAL A 149 -15.24 20.25 9.39
CA VAL A 149 -15.33 21.26 8.33
C VAL A 149 -16.76 21.79 8.29
N GLU A 150 -17.14 22.54 9.33
CA GLU A 150 -18.35 23.37 9.29
C GLU A 150 -18.19 24.41 8.14
N PRO A 151 -19.16 24.52 7.21
CA PRO A 151 -19.10 25.43 6.05
C PRO A 151 -19.32 26.91 6.42
N ASP A 152 -18.84 27.36 7.58
CA ASP A 152 -19.21 28.66 8.15
C ASP A 152 -18.34 29.85 7.71
N SER A 153 -17.56 29.75 6.62
CA SER A 153 -16.79 30.94 6.17
C SER A 153 -16.48 31.08 4.67
N LEU A 154 -17.13 30.34 3.77
CA LEU A 154 -17.04 30.67 2.34
C LEU A 154 -18.24 31.52 1.94
N SER A 155 -18.01 32.84 1.94
CA SER A 155 -18.96 33.81 1.43
C SER A 155 -19.41 33.43 0.00
N PRO A 156 -20.71 33.55 -0.33
CA PRO A 156 -21.27 33.11 -1.61
C PRO A 156 -20.72 33.85 -2.85
N LEU A 157 -19.82 34.82 -2.67
CA LEU A 157 -19.24 35.63 -3.73
C LEU A 157 -18.00 35.01 -4.40
N VAL A 158 -17.37 33.97 -3.82
CA VAL A 158 -16.15 33.36 -4.39
C VAL A 158 -16.48 32.24 -5.40
N SER A 159 -17.58 31.50 -5.20
CA SER A 159 -17.93 30.35 -6.04
C SER A 159 -18.38 30.71 -7.46
N VAL A 160 -18.86 31.93 -7.71
CA VAL A 160 -19.29 32.34 -9.07
C VAL A 160 -18.11 32.80 -9.94
N LYS A 161 -17.01 33.30 -9.35
CA LYS A 161 -15.86 33.78 -10.13
C LYS A 161 -15.00 32.66 -10.73
N LEU A 162 -14.94 31.48 -10.09
CA LEU A 162 -14.13 30.38 -10.62
C LEU A 162 -14.80 29.66 -11.81
N LEU A 163 -16.13 29.61 -11.84
CA LEU A 163 -16.88 28.92 -12.90
C LEU A 163 -16.93 29.72 -14.21
N ILE A 164 -16.82 31.05 -14.13
CA ILE A 164 -16.76 31.94 -15.32
C ILE A 164 -15.37 31.94 -15.98
N ALA A 165 -14.30 31.63 -15.23
CA ALA A 165 -12.93 31.62 -15.77
C ALA A 165 -12.61 30.39 -16.65
N CYS A 166 -13.27 29.24 -16.45
CA CYS A 166 -12.97 28.02 -17.19
C CYS A 166 -13.73 27.85 -18.51
N ILE A 167 -14.78 28.64 -18.77
CA ILE A 167 -15.55 28.54 -20.02
C ILE A 167 -14.93 29.41 -21.14
N SER A 168 -14.07 30.39 -20.81
CA SER A 168 -13.53 31.34 -21.80
C SER A 168 -12.23 30.90 -22.51
N THR A 169 -11.66 29.73 -22.22
CA THR A 169 -10.35 29.31 -22.80
C THR A 169 -10.40 28.15 -23.79
N THR A 170 -11.59 27.65 -24.16
CA THR A 170 -11.75 26.52 -25.10
C THR A 170 -12.40 26.93 -26.43
N VAL A 171 -12.03 28.09 -26.98
CA VAL A 171 -12.36 28.44 -28.37
C VAL A 171 -11.12 29.02 -29.04
N LEU A 172 -10.72 28.38 -30.16
CA LEU A 172 -9.75 28.80 -31.19
C LEU A 172 -8.29 28.32 -31.06
N HIS A 173 -8.03 27.07 -31.46
CA HIS A 173 -7.03 26.82 -32.51
C HIS A 173 -7.12 25.38 -33.05
N SER A 174 -7.80 25.20 -34.18
CA SER A 174 -7.69 23.99 -35.00
C SER A 174 -6.88 24.34 -36.25
N PRO A 175 -5.65 23.83 -36.42
CA PRO A 175 -4.93 24.03 -37.67
C PRO A 175 -5.47 23.06 -38.73
N LEU A 176 -5.95 23.63 -39.83
CA LEU A 176 -6.32 22.92 -41.05
C LEU A 176 -5.10 22.17 -41.59
N ILE A 177 -5.12 20.84 -41.50
CA ILE A 177 -4.15 19.97 -42.16
C ILE A 177 -4.66 19.73 -43.58
N SER A 178 -4.00 20.35 -44.56
CA SER A 178 -4.17 20.10 -45.99
C SER A 178 -3.60 18.73 -46.35
N LEU A 179 -4.44 17.85 -46.91
CA LEU A 179 -4.02 16.59 -47.52
C LEU A 179 -3.53 16.84 -48.97
N PRO A 180 -2.39 16.25 -49.40
CA PRO A 180 -2.01 16.24 -50.79
C PRO A 180 -2.80 15.16 -51.56
N ILE A 181 -3.28 15.54 -52.74
CA ILE A 181 -3.88 14.66 -53.74
C ILE A 181 -2.74 14.05 -54.56
N ALA A 182 -2.67 12.71 -54.61
CA ALA A 182 -2.04 11.94 -55.68
C ALA A 182 -2.69 10.55 -55.75
#